data_AF-A0AAD7UCB0-F1
#
_entry.id   AF-A0AAD7UCB0-F1
#
_cell.length_a   1.000
_cell.length_b   1.000
_cell.length_c   1.000
_cell.angle_alpha   90.00
_cell.angle_beta   90.00
_cell.angle_gamma   90.00
#
_symmetry.space_group_name_H-M   'P 1'
#
loop_
_entity.id
_entity.type
_entity.pdbx_description
1 polymer ?
#
loop_
_entity_poly.entity_id
_entity_poly.type
_entity_poly.pdbx_seq_one_letter_code
_entity_poly.pdbx_strand_id
1 'polypeptide(L)'
;MYNLVVVTLHAALGARALLPVDLGQSRYTHVQVFDGCEIGCARELRQVFEDRFDAPRSSHPEQYFWHPWHVTLRDEDFRARDRGGSDAGEAEASSLGTAVAAAGAFAALSRNNSRRGTGAGTQYSLLRTPAAEYFEGELFDKLCVELAEFGRTRLGCDAFTPPWLALYTDGAEMNWHTDAPHGPLAFVLSLTPTGTHAPPDADHPSFFQGGETLILKPGVLDYWRRFDGSRGLEVDDILERHDPTPFGRIICFDGRLPHRVSRVEGTRDPRRGRLVLTGWFSEPRTRADGGLSDGEGLVPEAARVLDKALDDAFQAFEACDLGRVVGFLAVRVLVSVQGAVQASDALCDTLLSDPAERGDAEDDDDFATAPPDIAVKTILRAALFEATFPEASEPTIITVPLSFS
;
A
#
# COMPACT_ATOMS: atom_id res chain seq x y z
N MET A 1 -33.54 -1.36 -12.46
CA MET A 1 -33.31 -0.12 -11.69
C MET A 1 -32.01 -0.19 -10.89
N TYR A 2 -31.65 -1.34 -10.28
CA TYR A 2 -30.34 -1.62 -9.66
C TYR A 2 -29.12 -1.29 -10.55
N ASN A 3 -29.11 -1.72 -11.82
CA ASN A 3 -27.98 -1.48 -12.74
C ASN A 3 -27.78 0.01 -13.12
N LEU A 4 -28.77 0.89 -12.95
CA LEU A 4 -28.64 2.29 -13.37
C LEU A 4 -28.01 3.17 -12.28
N VAL A 5 -28.27 2.87 -11.00
CA VAL A 5 -27.72 3.62 -9.86
C VAL A 5 -26.23 3.31 -9.68
N VAL A 6 -25.83 2.05 -9.81
CA VAL A 6 -24.41 1.64 -9.76
C VAL A 6 -23.60 2.30 -10.88
N VAL A 7 -24.16 2.39 -12.10
CA VAL A 7 -23.50 3.01 -13.26
C VAL A 7 -23.35 4.53 -13.11
N THR A 8 -24.29 5.21 -12.44
CA THR A 8 -24.26 6.67 -12.30
C THR A 8 -23.26 7.12 -11.21
N LEU A 9 -23.07 6.32 -10.15
CA LEU A 9 -22.02 6.55 -9.15
C LEU A 9 -20.62 6.13 -9.66
N HIS A 10 -20.52 5.08 -10.47
CA HIS A 10 -19.26 4.70 -11.14
C HIS A 10 -18.79 5.76 -12.14
N ALA A 11 -19.69 6.57 -12.71
CA ALA A 11 -19.33 7.65 -13.63
C ALA A 11 -18.64 8.86 -12.93
N ALA A 12 -18.81 9.00 -11.61
CA ALA A 12 -18.13 10.04 -10.82
C ALA A 12 -16.70 9.62 -10.39
N LEU A 13 -16.41 8.32 -10.40
CA LEU A 13 -15.08 7.75 -10.12
C LEU A 13 -14.39 7.44 -11.45
N GLY A 14 -13.49 8.31 -11.89
CA GLY A 14 -12.81 8.26 -13.18
C GLY A 14 -12.32 6.87 -13.62
N ALA A 15 -12.33 6.68 -14.95
CA ALA A 15 -12.13 5.43 -15.66
C ALA A 15 -10.92 4.58 -15.19
N ARG A 16 -11.16 3.26 -15.10
CA ARG A 16 -10.23 2.16 -14.75
C ARG A 16 -9.88 2.00 -13.26
N ALA A 17 -10.85 2.20 -12.37
CA ALA A 17 -10.86 1.49 -11.10
C ALA A 17 -10.88 -0.02 -11.36
N LEU A 18 -10.03 -0.81 -10.67
CA LEU A 18 -10.39 -2.20 -10.37
C LEU A 18 -11.81 -2.14 -9.79
N LEU A 19 -12.77 -2.79 -10.45
CA LEU A 19 -14.15 -2.77 -10.00
C LEU A 19 -14.18 -3.37 -8.59
N PRO A 20 -14.85 -2.73 -7.62
CA PRO A 20 -15.03 -3.33 -6.31
C PRO A 20 -15.57 -4.77 -6.47
N VAL A 21 -14.93 -5.73 -5.78
CA VAL A 21 -15.33 -7.14 -5.82
C VAL A 21 -16.32 -7.38 -4.69
N ASP A 22 -17.47 -8.01 -4.96
CA ASP A 22 -18.43 -8.37 -3.90
C ASP A 22 -17.68 -9.10 -2.77
N LEU A 23 -17.91 -8.69 -1.52
CA LEU A 23 -17.15 -9.17 -0.38
C LEU A 23 -17.15 -10.71 -0.25
N GLY A 24 -18.26 -11.38 -0.59
CA GLY A 24 -18.34 -12.85 -0.55
C GLY A 24 -17.54 -13.53 -1.67
N GLN A 25 -17.27 -12.82 -2.76
CA GLN A 25 -16.46 -13.28 -3.89
C GLN A 25 -14.99 -12.84 -3.80
N SER A 26 -14.66 -11.95 -2.86
CA SER A 26 -13.29 -11.50 -2.66
C SER A 26 -12.37 -12.68 -2.39
N ARG A 27 -11.14 -12.61 -2.92
CA ARG A 27 -10.08 -13.60 -2.72
C ARG A 27 -8.81 -12.87 -2.35
N TYR A 28 -7.93 -13.57 -1.63
CA TYR A 28 -6.62 -13.07 -1.24
C TYR A 28 -5.88 -12.51 -2.46
N THR A 29 -5.47 -11.25 -2.35
CA THR A 29 -4.74 -10.51 -3.39
C THR A 29 -3.47 -9.95 -2.76
N HIS A 30 -2.33 -10.57 -3.05
CA HIS A 30 -1.04 -10.13 -2.49
C HIS A 30 -0.44 -8.91 -3.19
N VAL A 31 -0.79 -8.65 -4.45
CA VAL A 31 -0.31 -7.50 -5.21
C VAL A 31 -1.43 -6.86 -6.00
N GLN A 32 -1.48 -5.53 -5.98
CA GLN A 32 -2.33 -4.71 -6.82
C GLN A 32 -1.45 -3.75 -7.63
N VAL A 33 -1.66 -3.71 -8.94
CA VAL A 33 -0.89 -2.86 -9.87
C VAL A 33 -1.82 -1.85 -10.53
N PHE A 34 -1.45 -0.57 -10.45
CA PHE A 34 -2.21 0.55 -10.98
C PHE A 34 -1.39 1.26 -12.05
N ASP A 35 -1.74 0.99 -13.31
CA ASP A 35 -1.14 1.61 -14.48
C ASP A 35 -2.01 2.79 -14.94
N GLY A 36 -1.73 3.99 -14.42
CA GLY A 36 -2.63 5.14 -14.68
C GLY A 36 -2.09 6.54 -14.37
N CYS A 37 -0.88 6.71 -13.83
CA CYS A 37 -0.45 7.99 -13.26
C CYS A 37 -1.49 8.53 -12.26
N GLU A 38 -1.94 7.68 -11.34
CA GLU A 38 -2.94 8.01 -10.31
C GLU A 38 -2.47 9.17 -9.41
N ILE A 39 -1.15 9.35 -9.31
CA ILE A 39 -0.53 10.52 -8.67
C ILE A 39 -0.26 11.56 -9.77
N GLY A 40 -1.14 12.57 -9.85
CA GLY A 40 -1.09 13.62 -10.86
C GLY A 40 0.21 14.43 -10.84
N CYS A 41 0.83 14.61 -9.67
CA CYS A 41 2.09 15.34 -9.53
C CYS A 41 3.34 14.53 -9.91
N ALA A 42 3.21 13.25 -10.30
CA ALA A 42 4.36 12.39 -10.62
C ALA A 42 5.29 13.00 -11.68
N ARG A 43 4.73 13.66 -12.71
CA ARG A 43 5.51 14.31 -13.76
C ARG A 43 6.33 15.48 -13.24
N GLU A 44 5.77 16.29 -12.35
CA GLU A 44 6.46 17.41 -11.72
C GLU A 44 7.61 16.91 -10.84
N LEU A 45 7.36 15.87 -10.03
CA LEU A 45 8.40 15.20 -9.23
C LEU A 45 9.56 14.70 -10.11
N ARG A 46 9.24 14.08 -11.24
CA ARG A 46 10.24 13.61 -12.19
C ARG A 46 11.03 14.77 -12.81
N GLN A 47 10.37 15.84 -13.18
CA GLN A 47 11.03 17.02 -13.75
C GLN A 47 12.03 17.63 -12.77
N VAL A 48 11.65 17.80 -11.49
CA VAL A 48 12.57 18.29 -10.43
C VAL A 48 13.81 17.41 -10.32
N PHE A 49 13.63 16.08 -10.40
CA PHE A 49 14.77 15.16 -10.41
C PHE A 49 15.68 15.38 -11.62
N GLU A 50 15.12 15.48 -12.83
CA GLU A 50 15.91 15.68 -14.06
C GLU A 50 16.65 17.02 -14.09
N ASP A 51 15.97 18.12 -13.73
CA ASP A 51 16.53 19.48 -13.71
C ASP A 51 17.77 19.56 -12.81
N ARG A 52 17.76 18.85 -11.68
CA ARG A 52 18.91 18.77 -10.76
C ARG A 52 20.12 18.02 -11.32
N PHE A 53 19.93 17.23 -12.38
CA PHE A 53 21.00 16.55 -13.10
C PHE A 53 21.37 17.23 -14.44
N ASP A 54 20.63 18.24 -14.90
CA ASP A 54 20.87 18.90 -16.19
C ASP A 54 22.08 19.85 -16.19
N ALA A 55 22.50 20.33 -15.02
CA ALA A 55 23.72 21.12 -14.85
C ALA A 55 24.73 20.40 -13.93
N PRO A 56 25.38 19.29 -14.36
CA PRO A 56 26.23 18.47 -13.48
C PRO A 56 27.47 19.20 -12.93
N ARG A 57 27.77 20.40 -13.45
CA ARG A 57 28.89 21.27 -13.03
C ARG A 57 28.48 22.43 -12.12
N SER A 58 27.17 22.65 -11.90
CA SER A 58 26.72 23.66 -10.93
C SER A 58 26.70 23.05 -9.53
N SER A 59 27.37 23.69 -8.58
CA SER A 59 27.41 23.25 -7.19
C SER A 59 26.13 23.65 -6.46
N HIS A 60 25.15 22.74 -6.38
CA HIS A 60 23.98 22.90 -5.53
C HIS A 60 24.00 21.85 -4.41
N PRO A 61 23.59 22.19 -3.17
CA PRO A 61 23.58 21.26 -2.04
C PRO A 61 22.86 19.95 -2.34
N GLU A 62 21.81 20.01 -3.17
CA GLU A 62 20.95 18.89 -3.52
C GLU A 62 21.62 17.85 -4.42
N GLN A 63 22.66 18.22 -5.17
CA GLN A 63 23.44 17.28 -5.98
C GLN A 63 24.18 16.26 -5.09
N TYR A 64 24.49 16.67 -3.85
CA TYR A 64 25.21 15.81 -2.92
C TYR A 64 24.32 14.73 -2.33
N PHE A 65 22.98 14.84 -2.33
CA PHE A 65 22.10 13.78 -1.79
C PHE A 65 22.38 12.38 -2.36
N TRP A 66 22.90 12.33 -3.59
CA TRP A 66 23.20 11.09 -4.34
C TRP A 66 24.69 10.72 -4.33
N HIS A 67 25.54 11.52 -3.68
CA HIS A 67 26.96 11.25 -3.62
C HIS A 67 27.22 10.05 -2.69
N PRO A 68 28.10 9.09 -3.05
CA PRO A 68 28.45 7.96 -2.17
C PRO A 68 29.02 8.34 -0.80
N TRP A 69 29.38 9.62 -0.61
CA TRP A 69 29.93 10.18 0.63
C TRP A 69 28.94 11.07 1.37
N HIS A 70 27.71 11.19 0.87
CA HIS A 70 26.67 11.96 1.52
C HIS A 70 26.13 11.19 2.71
N VAL A 71 26.62 11.58 3.87
CA VAL A 71 26.17 11.09 5.16
C VAL A 71 25.12 12.08 5.66
N THR A 72 23.85 11.67 5.67
CA THR A 72 22.84 12.38 6.48
C THR A 72 23.32 12.33 7.93
N LEU A 73 23.52 13.50 8.55
CA LEU A 73 24.01 13.61 9.92
C LEU A 73 23.15 12.73 10.86
N ARG A 74 23.81 11.99 11.75
CA ARG A 74 23.11 11.20 12.76
C ARG A 74 22.50 12.13 13.80
N ASP A 75 21.34 11.78 14.33
CA ASP A 75 20.69 12.53 15.42
C ASP A 75 21.57 12.63 16.68
N GLU A 76 22.53 11.72 16.84
CA GLU A 76 23.52 11.72 17.93
C GLU A 76 24.39 12.99 17.93
N ASP A 77 24.61 13.61 16.77
CA ASP A 77 25.40 14.85 16.65
C ASP A 77 24.59 16.11 17.02
N PHE A 78 23.25 16.03 17.06
CA PHE A 78 22.36 17.12 17.51
C PHE A 78 22.11 17.11 19.01
N ARG A 79 22.01 15.93 19.64
CA ARG A 79 21.75 15.79 21.10
C ARG A 79 22.89 16.30 21.99
N ALA A 80 24.05 16.61 21.41
CA ALA A 80 25.13 17.29 22.12
C ALA A 80 24.86 18.80 22.35
N ARG A 81 23.86 19.39 21.67
CA ARG A 81 23.53 20.83 21.80
C ARG A 81 22.25 21.14 22.59
N ASP A 82 21.32 20.22 22.72
CA ASP A 82 20.00 20.48 23.33
C ASP A 82 19.75 19.68 24.62
N ARG A 83 20.60 19.90 25.63
CA ARG A 83 20.19 19.62 27.02
C ARG A 83 19.40 20.80 27.56
N GLY A 84 18.11 20.87 27.23
CA GLY A 84 17.18 21.80 27.87
C GLY A 84 15.75 21.76 27.31
N GLY A 85 14.82 21.14 28.06
CA GLY A 85 13.35 21.20 27.87
C GLY A 85 12.79 20.03 27.06
N SER A 86 12.19 18.99 27.66
CA SER A 86 10.89 18.87 28.36
C SER A 86 9.71 18.58 27.43
N ASP A 87 9.08 17.41 27.68
CA ASP A 87 7.67 17.00 27.46
C ASP A 87 6.92 17.40 26.18
N ALA A 88 6.56 16.37 25.41
CA ALA A 88 5.35 16.28 24.58
C ALA A 88 5.03 14.77 24.46
N GLY A 89 3.89 14.23 24.90
CA GLY A 89 2.52 14.72 24.70
C GLY A 89 1.95 13.98 23.51
N GLU A 90 1.46 12.75 23.73
CA GLU A 90 0.80 11.91 22.72
C GLU A 90 -0.48 12.62 22.24
N ALA A 91 -0.51 13.02 20.98
CA ALA A 91 -1.68 13.62 20.34
C ALA A 91 -2.20 12.68 19.25
N GLU A 92 -3.43 12.20 19.43
CA GLU A 92 -4.22 11.49 18.43
C GLU A 92 -4.53 12.43 17.24
N ALA A 93 -4.48 11.89 16.01
CA ALA A 93 -4.39 12.68 14.78
C ALA A 93 -5.53 12.36 13.78
N SER A 94 -6.62 13.13 13.71
CA SER A 94 -7.85 12.79 12.94
C SER A 94 -8.04 13.43 11.55
N SER A 95 -7.07 14.14 10.94
CA SER A 95 -7.32 14.85 9.66
C SER A 95 -6.26 14.64 8.55
N LEU A 96 -6.62 14.89 7.28
CA LEU A 96 -5.69 14.98 6.13
C LEU A 96 -4.55 15.97 6.39
N GLY A 97 -4.86 17.11 7.03
CA GLY A 97 -3.85 18.08 7.47
C GLY A 97 -2.89 17.48 8.49
N THR A 98 -3.35 16.53 9.31
CA THR A 98 -2.53 15.80 10.26
C THR A 98 -1.72 14.68 9.62
N ALA A 99 -2.18 14.06 8.52
CA ALA A 99 -1.35 13.11 7.76
C ALA A 99 -0.20 13.82 7.01
N VAL A 100 -0.46 15.01 6.45
CA VAL A 100 0.59 15.88 5.87
C VAL A 100 1.52 16.41 6.97
N ALA A 101 0.97 16.86 8.10
CA ALA A 101 1.78 17.29 9.24
C ALA A 101 2.55 16.14 9.90
N ALA A 102 2.00 14.93 9.96
CA ALA A 102 2.68 13.72 10.42
C ALA A 102 3.73 13.30 9.40
N ALA A 103 3.50 13.41 8.09
CA ALA A 103 4.52 13.16 7.09
C ALA A 103 5.71 14.14 7.23
N GLY A 104 5.41 15.43 7.46
CA GLY A 104 6.41 16.47 7.71
C GLY A 104 7.12 16.36 9.08
N ALA A 105 6.39 16.06 10.16
CA ALA A 105 6.93 15.89 11.51
C ALA A 105 7.67 14.56 11.69
N PHE A 106 7.21 13.50 11.03
CA PHE A 106 7.89 12.21 10.99
C PHE A 106 9.11 12.26 10.07
N ALA A 107 9.15 13.10 9.02
CA ALA A 107 10.42 13.42 8.34
C ALA A 107 11.44 14.06 9.30
N ALA A 108 10.99 14.90 10.25
CA ALA A 108 11.84 15.44 11.30
C ALA A 108 12.28 14.39 12.36
N LEU A 109 11.46 13.37 12.64
CA LEU A 109 11.73 12.28 13.60
C LEU A 109 12.43 11.06 12.97
N SER A 110 12.32 10.85 11.66
CA SER A 110 12.89 9.73 10.88
C SER A 110 14.39 9.89 10.62
N ARG A 111 15.03 10.87 11.25
CA ARG A 111 16.49 10.90 11.47
C ARG A 111 16.98 9.69 12.28
N ASN A 112 16.08 8.95 12.93
CA ASN A 112 16.40 7.86 13.87
C ASN A 112 16.36 6.43 13.32
N ASN A 113 16.05 6.19 12.03
CA ASN A 113 15.97 4.82 11.49
C ASN A 113 17.10 4.43 10.51
N SER A 114 18.29 5.01 10.70
CA SER A 114 19.55 4.39 10.23
C SER A 114 20.11 3.38 11.23
N ARG A 115 19.27 2.76 12.07
CA ARG A 115 19.70 1.59 12.85
C ARG A 115 20.03 0.50 11.85
N ARG A 116 21.33 0.22 11.72
CA ARG A 116 21.86 -0.98 11.10
C ARG A 116 21.03 -2.16 11.58
N GLY A 117 20.12 -2.64 10.73
CA GLY A 117 19.80 -4.06 10.75
C GLY A 117 21.15 -4.80 10.77
N THR A 118 21.23 -5.86 11.54
CA THR A 118 22.45 -6.64 11.79
C THR A 118 23.06 -7.29 10.52
N GLY A 119 22.61 -6.92 9.31
CA GLY A 119 23.13 -7.30 7.98
C GLY A 119 23.80 -6.15 7.21
N ALA A 120 24.49 -5.23 7.90
CA ALA A 120 25.08 -4.04 7.30
C ALA A 120 26.26 -4.35 6.34
N GLY A 121 25.98 -4.37 5.03
CA GLY A 121 26.97 -4.31 3.95
C GLY A 121 26.56 -5.00 2.65
N THR A 122 25.69 -6.01 2.71
CA THR A 122 25.31 -6.87 1.56
C THR A 122 23.81 -6.83 1.21
N GLN A 123 23.02 -6.09 1.97
CA GLN A 123 21.55 -6.12 1.88
C GLN A 123 20.98 -5.11 0.87
N TYR A 124 21.62 -3.96 0.68
CA TYR A 124 21.15 -2.87 -0.17
C TYR A 124 22.33 -2.18 -0.86
N SER A 125 22.26 -1.93 -2.17
CA SER A 125 23.27 -1.15 -2.92
C SER A 125 22.68 0.05 -3.68
N LEU A 126 21.42 0.39 -3.39
CA LEU A 126 20.72 1.57 -3.93
C LEU A 126 21.08 2.87 -3.21
N LEU A 127 20.81 3.99 -3.86
CA LEU A 127 20.84 5.32 -3.24
C LEU A 127 19.43 5.71 -2.80
N ARG A 128 19.26 6.21 -1.57
CA ARG A 128 17.96 6.69 -1.07
C ARG A 128 18.09 7.93 -0.21
N THR A 129 17.06 8.75 -0.25
CA THR A 129 16.89 9.95 0.59
C THR A 129 15.40 10.10 0.94
N PRO A 130 15.04 10.68 2.11
CA PRO A 130 13.66 11.03 2.38
C PRO A 130 13.11 11.95 1.28
N ALA A 131 11.93 11.65 0.75
CA ALA A 131 11.37 12.44 -0.36
C ALA A 131 11.13 13.91 0.04
N ALA A 132 10.77 14.16 1.31
CA ALA A 132 10.59 15.51 1.86
C ALA A 132 11.88 16.35 1.88
N GLU A 133 13.06 15.72 1.96
CA GLU A 133 14.34 16.44 1.90
C GLU A 133 14.74 16.76 0.46
N TYR A 134 14.22 15.98 -0.50
CA TYR A 134 14.53 16.16 -1.90
C TYR A 134 13.55 17.14 -2.56
N PHE A 135 12.24 16.95 -2.46
CA PHE A 135 11.27 17.79 -3.16
C PHE A 135 10.95 19.07 -2.40
N GLU A 136 10.57 20.12 -3.15
CA GLU A 136 10.09 21.37 -2.55
C GLU A 136 8.81 21.14 -1.74
N GLY A 137 8.61 21.93 -0.67
CA GLY A 137 7.53 21.73 0.29
C GLY A 137 6.14 21.65 -0.36
N GLU A 138 5.79 22.59 -1.23
CA GLU A 138 4.47 22.60 -1.90
C GLU A 138 4.25 21.36 -2.79
N LEU A 139 5.29 20.93 -3.51
CA LEU A 139 5.19 19.74 -4.37
C LEU A 139 5.14 18.45 -3.55
N PHE A 140 5.87 18.39 -2.44
CA PHE A 140 5.80 17.27 -1.51
C PHE A 140 4.44 17.18 -0.81
N ASP A 141 3.87 18.30 -0.38
CA ASP A 141 2.53 18.36 0.20
C ASP A 141 1.47 17.89 -0.80
N LYS A 142 1.58 18.31 -2.07
CA LYS A 142 0.72 17.83 -3.15
C LYS A 142 0.82 16.31 -3.33
N LEU A 143 2.03 15.75 -3.36
CA LEU A 143 2.25 14.30 -3.38
C LEU A 143 1.54 13.61 -2.20
N CYS A 144 1.67 14.15 -0.99
CA CYS A 144 1.05 13.56 0.20
C CYS A 144 -0.48 13.56 0.14
N VAL A 145 -1.09 14.63 -0.38
CA VAL A 145 -2.55 14.71 -0.58
C VAL A 145 -3.01 13.67 -1.60
N GLU A 146 -2.37 13.60 -2.76
CA GLU A 146 -2.72 12.65 -3.82
C GLU A 146 -2.52 11.19 -3.37
N LEU A 147 -1.45 10.90 -2.62
CA LEU A 147 -1.19 9.56 -2.08
C LEU A 147 -2.19 9.16 -0.99
N ALA A 148 -2.60 10.11 -0.13
CA ALA A 148 -3.67 9.87 0.84
C ALA A 148 -5.00 9.56 0.14
N GLU A 149 -5.36 10.35 -0.88
CA GLU A 149 -6.57 10.13 -1.67
C GLU A 149 -6.54 8.78 -2.38
N PHE A 150 -5.41 8.42 -2.99
CA PHE A 150 -5.20 7.10 -3.59
C PHE A 150 -5.39 5.97 -2.56
N GLY A 151 -4.72 6.05 -1.41
CA GLY A 151 -4.85 5.03 -0.35
C GLY A 151 -6.30 4.85 0.09
N ARG A 152 -7.03 5.96 0.29
CA ARG A 152 -8.43 5.94 0.74
C ARG A 152 -9.35 5.33 -0.29
N THR A 153 -9.21 5.77 -1.54
CA THR A 153 -10.15 5.41 -2.61
C THR A 153 -9.88 4.02 -3.19
N ARG A 154 -8.63 3.56 -3.17
CA ARG A 154 -8.20 2.29 -3.76
C ARG A 154 -7.98 1.16 -2.75
N LEU A 155 -7.43 1.46 -1.58
CA LEU A 155 -6.94 0.44 -0.64
C LEU A 155 -7.72 0.42 0.69
N GLY A 156 -8.50 1.46 0.97
CA GLY A 156 -9.12 1.66 2.28
C GLY A 156 -8.12 2.00 3.38
N CYS A 157 -6.97 2.59 3.02
CA CYS A 157 -5.98 3.10 3.96
C CYS A 157 -5.99 4.62 3.96
N ASP A 158 -6.10 5.24 5.12
CA ASP A 158 -6.21 6.70 5.27
C ASP A 158 -4.90 7.39 5.65
N ALA A 159 -3.88 6.61 6.02
CA ALA A 159 -2.54 7.08 6.35
C ALA A 159 -1.45 6.29 5.61
N PHE A 160 -0.25 6.86 5.60
CA PHE A 160 0.96 6.25 5.06
C PHE A 160 2.20 6.84 5.73
N THR A 161 3.30 6.11 5.69
CA THR A 161 4.61 6.57 6.19
C THR A 161 5.25 7.56 5.20
N PRO A 162 6.05 8.54 5.67
CA PRO A 162 6.81 9.43 4.77
C PRO A 162 7.55 8.66 3.67
N PRO A 163 7.33 8.99 2.38
CA PRO A 163 7.95 8.26 1.29
C PRO A 163 9.48 8.46 1.24
N TRP A 164 10.18 7.40 0.84
CA TRP A 164 11.59 7.44 0.45
C TRP A 164 11.71 7.56 -1.06
N LEU A 165 12.59 8.45 -1.53
CA LEU A 165 13.00 8.50 -2.92
C LEU A 165 14.22 7.58 -3.10
N ALA A 166 14.10 6.58 -3.96
CA ALA A 166 15.14 5.59 -4.22
C ALA A 166 15.55 5.58 -5.70
N LEU A 167 16.87 5.56 -5.93
CA LEU A 167 17.50 5.51 -7.24
C LEU A 167 18.34 4.24 -7.38
N TYR A 168 18.10 3.53 -8.47
CA TYR A 168 18.83 2.32 -8.85
C TYR A 168 19.53 2.54 -10.19
N THR A 169 20.85 2.44 -10.18
CA THR A 169 21.73 2.46 -11.35
C THR A 169 22.50 1.14 -11.44
N ASP A 170 23.38 0.99 -12.42
CA ASP A 170 24.25 -0.17 -12.63
C ASP A 170 24.83 -0.73 -11.32
N GLY A 171 24.48 -1.98 -11.02
CA GLY A 171 24.86 -2.71 -9.83
C GLY A 171 23.99 -2.51 -8.58
N ALA A 172 23.02 -1.60 -8.62
CA ALA A 172 22.08 -1.38 -7.52
C ALA A 172 21.07 -2.53 -7.42
N GLU A 173 20.81 -2.98 -6.20
CA GLU A 173 19.81 -3.98 -5.87
C GLU A 173 19.27 -3.77 -4.44
N MET A 174 18.18 -4.47 -4.14
CA MET A 174 17.63 -4.59 -2.81
C MET A 174 17.43 -6.08 -2.55
N ASN A 175 18.10 -6.64 -1.55
CA ASN A 175 18.05 -8.08 -1.28
C ASN A 175 16.75 -8.50 -0.55
N TRP A 176 16.53 -9.79 -0.36
CA TRP A 176 15.32 -10.34 0.26
C TRP A 176 15.06 -9.77 1.66
N HIS A 177 13.83 -9.29 1.87
CA HIS A 177 13.33 -8.78 3.15
C HIS A 177 11.80 -8.84 3.19
N THR A 178 11.23 -8.50 4.33
CA THR A 178 9.79 -8.28 4.53
C THR A 178 9.58 -6.93 5.20
N ASP A 179 8.38 -6.40 5.03
CA ASP A 179 7.95 -5.09 5.51
C ASP A 179 6.82 -5.18 6.55
N ALA A 180 6.54 -6.39 7.06
CA ALA A 180 5.43 -6.69 7.97
C ALA A 180 5.25 -5.70 9.13
N PRO A 181 6.31 -5.14 9.77
CA PRO A 181 6.13 -4.21 10.89
C PRO A 181 5.62 -2.81 10.51
N HIS A 182 5.58 -2.45 9.22
CA HIS A 182 5.40 -1.07 8.77
C HIS A 182 3.96 -0.71 8.36
N GLY A 183 3.10 -1.71 8.17
CA GLY A 183 1.70 -1.51 7.80
C GLY A 183 1.15 -2.66 6.97
N PRO A 184 -0.15 -2.64 6.64
CA PRO A 184 -0.79 -3.71 5.87
C PRO A 184 -0.25 -3.83 4.43
N LEU A 185 0.16 -2.71 3.82
CA LEU A 185 0.58 -2.66 2.43
C LEU A 185 1.84 -1.82 2.25
N ALA A 186 2.85 -2.38 1.60
CA ALA A 186 3.96 -1.63 1.04
C ALA A 186 3.56 -1.09 -0.34
N PHE A 187 4.16 0.03 -0.76
CA PHE A 187 3.96 0.57 -2.11
C PHE A 187 5.26 1.01 -2.78
N VAL A 188 5.24 0.95 -4.11
CA VAL A 188 6.28 1.47 -5.00
C VAL A 188 5.60 2.29 -6.10
N LEU A 189 5.80 3.61 -6.09
CA LEU A 189 5.40 4.52 -7.15
C LEU A 189 6.58 4.73 -8.11
N SER A 190 6.41 4.40 -9.38
CA SER A 190 7.43 4.57 -10.39
C SER A 190 7.50 5.99 -10.93
N LEU A 191 8.68 6.60 -10.83
CA LEU A 191 9.07 7.81 -11.54
C LEU A 191 10.05 7.46 -12.68
N THR A 192 10.10 6.20 -13.09
CA THR A 192 10.98 5.71 -14.16
C THR A 192 10.31 5.97 -15.51
N PRO A 193 10.93 6.70 -16.46
CA PRO A 193 10.29 7.02 -17.73
C PRO A 193 9.97 5.76 -18.52
N THR A 194 8.83 5.76 -19.19
CA THR A 194 8.44 4.64 -20.07
C THR A 194 9.48 4.45 -21.18
N GLY A 195 9.91 3.21 -21.42
CA GLY A 195 10.90 2.86 -22.44
C GLY A 195 12.36 2.95 -21.99
N THR A 196 12.66 3.24 -20.72
CA THR A 196 14.03 3.18 -20.20
C THR A 196 14.45 1.79 -19.72
N HIS A 197 13.48 0.97 -19.30
CA HIS A 197 13.71 -0.42 -18.87
C HIS A 197 13.51 -1.38 -20.04
N ALA A 198 14.41 -2.35 -20.16
CA ALA A 198 14.39 -3.38 -21.18
C ALA A 198 13.71 -4.61 -20.58
N PRO A 199 12.65 -5.15 -21.19
CA PRO A 199 12.12 -6.43 -20.75
C PRO A 199 13.18 -7.53 -20.95
N PRO A 200 13.11 -8.63 -20.18
CA PRO A 200 14.16 -9.67 -20.15
C PRO A 200 14.55 -10.24 -21.52
N ASP A 201 13.62 -10.27 -22.48
CA ASP A 201 13.80 -10.88 -23.79
C ASP A 201 14.03 -9.85 -24.92
N ALA A 202 14.36 -8.60 -24.60
CA ALA A 202 14.57 -7.56 -25.62
C ALA A 202 15.90 -7.75 -26.38
N ASP A 203 15.85 -7.76 -27.71
CA ASP A 203 17.02 -7.88 -28.59
C ASP A 203 18.02 -6.71 -28.46
N HIS A 204 17.55 -5.55 -27.97
CA HIS A 204 18.38 -4.38 -27.71
C HIS A 204 17.98 -3.73 -26.38
N PRO A 205 18.96 -3.30 -25.56
CA PRO A 205 18.64 -2.71 -24.28
C PRO A 205 17.99 -1.34 -24.49
N SER A 206 16.77 -1.17 -23.96
CA SER A 206 16.43 0.09 -23.28
C SER A 206 17.54 0.40 -22.24
N PHE A 207 17.70 1.64 -21.80
CA PHE A 207 18.88 2.07 -21.03
C PHE A 207 19.35 1.15 -19.87
N PHE A 208 18.47 0.36 -19.24
CA PHE A 208 18.86 -0.70 -18.31
C PHE A 208 17.93 -1.92 -18.34
N GLN A 209 18.44 -3.04 -17.84
CA GLN A 209 17.68 -4.25 -17.49
C GLN A 209 17.73 -4.48 -15.97
N GLY A 210 16.87 -5.36 -15.46
CA GLY A 210 16.75 -5.57 -14.02
C GLY A 210 16.02 -4.43 -13.32
N GLY A 211 16.12 -4.35 -12.00
CA GLY A 211 15.35 -3.40 -11.19
C GLY A 211 13.88 -3.76 -11.05
N GLU A 212 13.46 -4.97 -11.41
CA GLU A 212 12.09 -5.42 -11.18
C GLU A 212 11.86 -5.64 -9.68
N THR A 213 10.65 -5.31 -9.22
CA THR A 213 10.19 -5.72 -7.89
C THR A 213 9.82 -7.20 -8.00
N LEU A 214 10.53 -8.06 -7.26
CA LEU A 214 10.30 -9.49 -7.22
C LEU A 214 9.67 -9.86 -5.88
N ILE A 215 8.52 -10.52 -5.91
CA ILE A 215 7.75 -10.92 -4.72
C ILE A 215 7.62 -12.44 -4.74
N LEU A 216 7.89 -13.10 -3.61
CA LEU A 216 7.71 -14.54 -3.50
C LEU A 216 6.21 -14.88 -3.59
N LYS A 217 5.84 -15.82 -4.45
CA LYS A 217 4.43 -16.22 -4.58
C LYS A 217 3.96 -16.87 -3.28
N PRO A 218 2.76 -16.52 -2.76
CA PRO A 218 2.24 -17.05 -1.49
C PRO A 218 2.24 -18.59 -1.43
N GLY A 219 1.91 -19.27 -2.53
CA GLY A 219 1.89 -20.73 -2.59
C GLY A 219 3.25 -21.40 -2.35
N VAL A 220 4.36 -20.68 -2.54
CA VAL A 220 5.72 -21.18 -2.27
C VAL A 220 6.02 -21.19 -0.77
N LEU A 221 5.38 -20.30 -0.01
CA LEU A 221 5.57 -20.25 1.45
C LEU A 221 5.00 -21.50 2.15
N ASP A 222 4.11 -22.23 1.48
CA ASP A 222 3.58 -23.54 1.90
C ASP A 222 3.93 -24.66 0.89
N TYR A 223 5.18 -24.67 0.44
CA TYR A 223 5.65 -25.54 -0.65
C TYR A 223 5.38 -27.04 -0.41
N TRP A 224 5.65 -27.55 0.79
CA TRP A 224 5.65 -28.99 1.05
C TRP A 224 4.26 -29.61 1.04
N ARG A 225 3.20 -28.86 1.37
CA ARG A 225 1.84 -29.40 1.36
C ARG A 225 1.37 -29.74 -0.04
N ARG A 226 1.81 -28.97 -1.04
CA ARG A 226 1.44 -29.14 -2.45
C ARG A 226 2.61 -29.66 -3.30
N PHE A 227 3.60 -30.28 -2.67
CA PHE A 227 4.77 -30.77 -3.38
C PHE A 227 4.39 -31.90 -4.33
N ASP A 228 4.65 -31.70 -5.62
CA ASP A 228 4.51 -32.70 -6.66
C ASP A 228 5.88 -33.00 -7.27
N GLY A 229 6.45 -34.16 -6.93
CA GLY A 229 7.74 -34.60 -7.44
C GLY A 229 7.78 -34.88 -8.94
N SER A 230 6.64 -34.85 -9.63
CA SER A 230 6.55 -34.96 -11.09
C SER A 230 6.69 -33.61 -11.81
N ARG A 231 6.63 -32.49 -11.09
CA ARG A 231 6.68 -31.13 -11.65
C ARG A 231 7.95 -30.39 -11.21
N GLY A 232 8.69 -29.85 -12.18
CA GLY A 232 9.74 -28.86 -11.88
C GLY A 232 9.13 -27.54 -11.40
N LEU A 233 9.93 -26.75 -10.66
CA LEU A 233 9.62 -25.34 -10.40
C LEU A 233 10.69 -24.47 -11.05
N GLU A 234 10.25 -23.58 -11.92
CA GLU A 234 11.10 -22.54 -12.51
C GLU A 234 10.91 -21.21 -11.79
N VAL A 235 11.72 -20.21 -12.16
CA VAL A 235 11.72 -18.90 -11.47
C VAL A 235 10.33 -18.25 -11.46
N ASP A 236 9.58 -18.37 -12.55
CA ASP A 236 8.24 -17.78 -12.69
C ASP A 236 7.17 -18.58 -11.93
N ASP A 237 7.44 -19.82 -11.52
CA ASP A 237 6.57 -20.54 -10.58
C ASP A 237 6.80 -20.09 -9.13
N ILE A 238 7.97 -19.51 -8.85
CA ILE A 238 8.41 -19.13 -7.51
C ILE A 238 8.13 -17.65 -7.24
N LEU A 239 8.35 -16.80 -8.25
CA LEU A 239 8.37 -15.35 -8.14
C LEU A 239 7.30 -14.71 -8.99
N GLU A 240 6.69 -13.68 -8.44
CA GLU A 240 5.98 -12.67 -9.21
C GLU A 240 6.91 -11.50 -9.49
N ARG A 241 6.95 -11.06 -10.75
CA ARG A 241 7.83 -10.00 -11.23
C ARG A 241 6.99 -8.80 -11.66
N HIS A 242 7.35 -7.63 -11.17
CA HIS A 242 6.76 -6.37 -11.61
C HIS A 242 7.80 -5.43 -12.18
N ASP A 243 7.59 -5.05 -13.43
CA ASP A 243 8.49 -4.14 -14.13
C ASP A 243 8.46 -2.74 -13.50
N PRO A 244 9.62 -2.05 -13.49
CA PRO A 244 9.73 -0.67 -13.00
C PRO A 244 9.01 0.35 -13.89
N THR A 245 8.50 -0.04 -15.06
CA THR A 245 7.77 0.83 -15.99
C THR A 245 6.37 0.25 -16.25
N PRO A 246 5.37 1.04 -16.68
CA PRO A 246 5.45 2.41 -17.17
C PRO A 246 5.66 3.45 -16.05
N PHE A 247 6.00 4.67 -16.48
CA PHE A 247 5.99 5.84 -15.62
C PHE A 247 4.64 6.03 -14.93
N GLY A 248 4.65 6.39 -13.64
CA GLY A 248 3.43 6.64 -12.87
C GLY A 248 2.69 5.37 -12.43
N ARG A 249 3.26 4.18 -12.65
CA ARG A 249 2.76 2.92 -12.07
C ARG A 249 2.87 2.97 -10.56
N ILE A 250 1.83 2.53 -9.86
CA ILE A 250 1.90 2.19 -8.43
C ILE A 250 1.71 0.69 -8.28
N ILE A 251 2.62 0.05 -7.55
CA ILE A 251 2.49 -1.33 -7.10
C ILE A 251 2.26 -1.29 -5.60
N CYS A 252 1.16 -1.86 -5.13
CA CYS A 252 0.86 -2.05 -3.72
C CYS A 252 0.84 -3.53 -3.41
N PHE A 253 1.50 -3.96 -2.34
CA PHE A 253 1.59 -5.38 -2.03
C PHE A 253 1.61 -5.66 -0.53
N ASP A 254 1.23 -6.88 -0.18
CA ASP A 254 1.24 -7.40 1.18
C ASP A 254 2.66 -7.38 1.75
N GLY A 255 2.91 -6.49 2.72
CA GLY A 255 4.23 -6.29 3.32
C GLY A 255 4.77 -7.54 4.05
N ARG A 256 3.93 -8.53 4.31
CA ARG A 256 4.34 -9.79 4.96
C ARG A 256 5.14 -10.70 4.02
N LEU A 257 5.01 -10.51 2.69
CA LEU A 257 5.66 -11.38 1.73
C LEU A 257 7.15 -11.03 1.55
N PRO A 258 8.04 -12.05 1.50
CA PRO A 258 9.43 -11.85 1.12
C PRO A 258 9.53 -11.27 -0.29
N HIS A 259 10.27 -10.17 -0.42
CA HIS A 259 10.45 -9.50 -1.69
C HIS A 259 11.84 -8.87 -1.82
N ARG A 260 12.21 -8.50 -3.04
CA ARG A 260 13.51 -7.92 -3.41
C ARG A 260 13.37 -7.01 -4.62
N VAL A 261 14.41 -6.25 -4.93
CA VAL A 261 14.58 -5.61 -6.25
C VAL A 261 15.76 -6.27 -6.95
N SER A 262 15.54 -6.75 -8.17
CA SER A 262 16.60 -7.39 -8.95
C SER A 262 17.72 -6.40 -9.26
N ARG A 263 18.92 -6.92 -9.51
CA ARG A 263 20.10 -6.09 -9.80
C ARG A 263 19.90 -5.34 -11.12
N VAL A 264 20.08 -4.02 -11.08
CA VAL A 264 20.05 -3.17 -12.27
C VAL A 264 21.37 -3.27 -13.03
N GLU A 265 21.30 -3.38 -14.35
CA GLU A 265 22.47 -3.42 -15.24
C GLU A 265 22.26 -2.49 -16.44
N GLY A 266 23.29 -1.75 -16.85
CA GLY A 266 23.32 -1.05 -18.15
C GLY A 266 23.45 0.47 -18.11
N THR A 267 23.01 1.15 -17.05
CA THR A 267 23.15 2.62 -16.94
C THR A 267 23.74 3.09 -15.62
N ARG A 268 24.73 3.98 -15.69
CA ARG A 268 25.21 4.79 -14.56
C ARG A 268 24.67 6.22 -14.58
N ASP A 269 23.96 6.61 -15.64
CA ASP A 269 23.30 7.92 -15.70
C ASP A 269 22.05 7.87 -14.79
N PRO A 270 22.00 8.64 -13.70
CA PRO A 270 20.88 8.66 -12.76
C PRO A 270 19.56 9.06 -13.43
N ARG A 271 19.59 9.86 -14.51
CA ARG A 271 18.38 10.22 -15.28
C ARG A 271 17.83 9.04 -16.07
N ARG A 272 18.64 8.01 -16.32
CA ARG A 272 18.24 6.81 -17.07
C ARG A 272 18.00 5.60 -16.16
N GLY A 273 18.34 5.70 -14.88
CA GLY A 273 18.12 4.63 -13.90
C GLY A 273 16.67 4.49 -13.47
N ARG A 274 16.40 3.44 -12.67
CA ARG A 274 15.10 3.25 -12.02
C ARG A 274 14.98 4.22 -10.86
N LEU A 275 14.00 5.12 -10.95
CA LEU A 275 13.65 6.08 -9.91
C LEU A 275 12.26 5.75 -9.38
N VAL A 276 12.14 5.61 -8.07
CA VAL A 276 10.87 5.25 -7.42
C VAL A 276 10.69 5.99 -6.11
N LEU A 277 9.43 6.19 -5.72
CA LEU A 277 9.02 6.53 -4.37
C LEU A 277 8.51 5.26 -3.68
N THR A 278 8.94 5.00 -2.45
CA THR A 278 8.55 3.81 -1.69
C THR A 278 8.09 4.18 -0.29
N GLY A 279 7.13 3.43 0.25
CA GLY A 279 6.67 3.58 1.62
C GLY A 279 5.63 2.53 1.96
N TRP A 280 4.92 2.75 3.07
CA TRP A 280 3.88 1.85 3.55
C TRP A 280 2.60 2.62 3.81
N PHE A 281 1.47 2.06 3.41
CA PHE A 281 0.17 2.49 3.92
C PHE A 281 -0.01 1.96 5.34
N SER A 282 -0.58 2.77 6.22
CA SER A 282 -0.66 2.51 7.66
C SER A 282 -2.00 2.93 8.26
N GLU A 283 -2.22 2.54 9.52
CA GLU A 283 -3.28 3.05 10.41
C GLU A 283 -4.68 3.14 9.80
N PRO A 284 -5.25 2.02 9.36
CA PRO A 284 -6.59 2.00 8.78
C PRO A 284 -7.65 2.54 9.74
N ARG A 285 -8.47 3.50 9.28
CA ARG A 285 -9.65 3.98 10.01
C ARG A 285 -10.92 3.97 9.20
N THR A 286 -12.02 3.72 9.90
CA THR A 286 -13.36 3.82 9.32
C THR A 286 -13.61 5.23 8.81
N ARG A 287 -14.12 5.33 7.58
CA ARG A 287 -14.46 6.60 6.94
C ARG A 287 -15.84 6.52 6.34
N ALA A 288 -16.54 7.66 6.29
CA ALA A 288 -17.77 7.81 5.53
C ALA A 288 -17.73 9.05 4.63
N ASP A 289 -18.25 8.91 3.42
CA ASP A 289 -18.49 9.99 2.48
C ASP A 289 -19.98 9.97 2.06
N GLY A 290 -20.70 11.06 2.32
CA GLY A 290 -22.14 11.19 2.04
C GLY A 290 -22.97 11.62 3.26
N GLY A 291 -24.27 11.38 3.21
CA GLY A 291 -25.23 11.98 4.16
C GLY A 291 -25.17 11.46 5.61
N LEU A 292 -24.42 10.39 5.88
CA LEU A 292 -24.13 9.89 7.24
C LEU A 292 -22.72 10.26 7.72
N SER A 293 -22.01 11.14 7.00
CA SER A 293 -20.69 11.65 7.37
C SER A 293 -20.79 12.97 8.12
N ASP A 294 -19.91 13.21 9.09
CA ASP A 294 -19.73 14.51 9.76
C ASP A 294 -18.45 15.25 9.30
N GLY A 295 -17.78 14.72 8.27
CA GLY A 295 -16.55 15.27 7.68
C GLY A 295 -15.26 14.63 8.22
N GLU A 296 -15.27 14.07 9.42
CA GLU A 296 -14.14 13.29 9.97
C GLU A 296 -14.43 11.79 10.03
N GLY A 297 -15.70 11.40 10.17
CA GLY A 297 -16.12 10.00 10.23
C GLY A 297 -17.63 9.83 10.02
N LEU A 298 -18.22 8.88 10.74
CA LEU A 298 -19.66 8.65 10.75
C LEU A 298 -20.34 9.52 11.81
N VAL A 299 -21.54 10.00 11.50
CA VAL A 299 -22.41 10.58 12.54
C VAL A 299 -22.66 9.56 13.66
N PRO A 300 -22.80 9.98 14.94
CA PRO A 300 -22.83 9.05 16.08
C PRO A 300 -23.89 7.96 16.02
N GLU A 301 -25.04 8.24 15.41
CA GLU A 301 -26.12 7.25 15.25
C GLU A 301 -25.76 6.17 14.24
N ALA A 302 -25.13 6.54 13.12
CA ALA A 302 -24.64 5.61 12.11
C ALA A 302 -23.43 4.81 12.61
N ALA A 303 -22.54 5.44 13.39
CA ALA A 303 -21.41 4.76 14.04
C ALA A 303 -21.90 3.62 14.94
N ARG A 304 -22.90 3.86 15.80
CA ARG A 304 -23.48 2.80 16.67
C ARG A 304 -24.08 1.64 15.89
N VAL A 305 -24.69 1.90 14.73
CA VAL A 305 -25.23 0.84 13.87
C VAL A 305 -24.09 -0.01 13.30
N LEU A 306 -23.03 0.63 12.81
CA LEU A 306 -21.86 -0.07 12.31
C LEU A 306 -21.16 -0.88 13.42
N ASP A 307 -20.92 -0.26 14.58
CA ASP A 307 -20.29 -0.91 15.74
C ASP A 307 -21.07 -2.17 16.13
N LYS A 308 -22.40 -2.07 16.22
CA LYS A 308 -23.24 -3.24 16.51
C LYS A 308 -23.11 -4.33 15.44
N ALA A 309 -23.12 -3.98 14.16
CA ALA A 309 -22.98 -4.96 13.08
C ALA A 309 -21.61 -5.67 13.12
N LEU A 310 -20.54 -4.93 13.44
CA LEU A 310 -19.21 -5.50 13.62
C LEU A 310 -19.13 -6.38 14.88
N ASP A 311 -19.74 -5.96 15.99
CA ASP A 311 -19.83 -6.76 17.21
C ASP A 311 -20.57 -8.08 16.97
N ASP A 312 -21.69 -8.05 16.26
CA ASP A 312 -22.44 -9.28 15.89
C ASP A 312 -21.57 -10.21 15.03
N ALA A 313 -20.80 -9.66 14.08
CA ALA A 313 -19.88 -10.43 13.26
C ALA A 313 -18.73 -11.05 14.09
N PHE A 314 -18.14 -10.29 15.01
CA PHE A 314 -17.07 -10.78 15.88
C PHE A 314 -17.56 -11.87 16.84
N GLN A 315 -18.77 -11.73 17.40
CA GLN A 315 -19.40 -12.79 18.18
C GLN A 315 -19.64 -14.05 17.35
N ALA A 316 -20.03 -13.90 16.09
CA ALA A 316 -20.18 -15.04 15.18
C ALA A 316 -18.83 -15.70 14.84
N PHE A 317 -17.75 -14.94 14.70
CA PHE A 317 -16.40 -15.51 14.54
C PHE A 317 -16.01 -16.40 15.72
N GLU A 318 -16.24 -15.91 16.95
CA GLU A 318 -15.96 -16.66 18.18
C GLU A 318 -16.84 -17.91 18.29
N ALA A 319 -18.13 -17.79 17.97
CA ALA A 319 -19.07 -18.90 18.05
C ALA A 319 -18.80 -20.01 17.03
N CYS A 320 -18.24 -19.66 15.86
CA CYS A 320 -17.91 -20.59 14.80
C CYS A 320 -16.53 -21.26 14.96
N ASP A 321 -15.72 -20.84 15.93
CA ASP A 321 -14.34 -21.34 16.13
C ASP A 321 -13.54 -21.36 14.81
N LEU A 322 -13.50 -20.21 14.12
CA LEU A 322 -12.95 -20.10 12.78
C LEU A 322 -11.44 -20.40 12.69
N GLY A 323 -10.75 -20.62 13.80
CA GLY A 323 -9.30 -20.78 13.79
C GLY A 323 -8.58 -19.47 13.50
N ARG A 324 -7.33 -19.55 13.01
CA ARG A 324 -6.46 -18.38 12.88
C ARG A 324 -6.57 -17.76 11.49
N VAL A 325 -7.01 -16.50 11.45
CA VAL A 325 -6.98 -15.64 10.25
C VAL A 325 -6.08 -14.44 10.51
N VAL A 326 -5.23 -14.10 9.55
CA VAL A 326 -4.32 -12.95 9.61
C VAL A 326 -4.36 -12.10 8.34
N GLY A 327 -4.15 -10.80 8.48
CA GLY A 327 -4.01 -9.88 7.36
C GLY A 327 -4.90 -8.68 7.49
N PHE A 328 -5.23 -8.10 6.35
CA PHE A 328 -5.96 -6.85 6.25
C PHE A 328 -7.12 -6.99 5.26
N LEU A 329 -8.29 -6.49 5.66
CA LEU A 329 -9.48 -6.44 4.83
C LEU A 329 -10.08 -5.04 4.89
N ALA A 330 -10.15 -4.36 3.75
CA ALA A 330 -10.88 -3.10 3.62
C ALA A 330 -12.21 -3.35 2.92
N VAL A 331 -13.32 -3.14 3.64
CA VAL A 331 -14.68 -3.32 3.11
C VAL A 331 -15.30 -1.96 2.78
N ARG A 332 -15.85 -1.81 1.60
CA ARG A 332 -16.69 -0.67 1.19
C ARG A 332 -18.16 -1.05 1.29
N VAL A 333 -18.94 -0.30 2.04
CA VAL A 333 -20.38 -0.48 2.23
C VAL A 333 -21.11 0.70 1.59
N LEU A 334 -22.03 0.42 0.67
CA LEU A 334 -22.91 1.43 0.08
C LEU A 334 -24.24 1.45 0.83
N VAL A 335 -24.58 2.57 1.44
CA VAL A 335 -25.81 2.79 2.20
C VAL A 335 -26.73 3.73 1.42
N SER A 336 -27.98 3.33 1.22
CA SER A 336 -29.01 4.15 0.57
C SER A 336 -29.48 5.30 1.46
N VAL A 337 -30.23 6.25 0.89
CA VAL A 337 -30.85 7.34 1.66
C VAL A 337 -31.88 6.85 2.69
N GLN A 338 -32.42 5.64 2.51
CA GLN A 338 -33.32 4.97 3.46
C GLN A 338 -32.56 4.19 4.54
N GLY A 339 -31.22 4.25 4.55
CA GLY A 339 -30.39 3.54 5.54
C GLY A 339 -30.14 2.07 5.25
N ALA A 340 -30.74 1.50 4.20
CA ALA A 340 -30.48 0.11 3.81
C ALA A 340 -29.13 -0.04 3.10
N VAL A 341 -28.38 -1.08 3.45
CA VAL A 341 -27.14 -1.47 2.74
C VAL A 341 -27.49 -2.06 1.37
N GLN A 342 -26.89 -1.50 0.33
CA GLN A 342 -27.12 -1.89 -1.07
C GLN A 342 -26.00 -2.76 -1.64
N ALA A 343 -24.78 -2.59 -1.14
CA ALA A 343 -23.60 -3.35 -1.56
C ALA A 343 -22.56 -3.39 -0.43
N SER A 344 -21.76 -4.46 -0.41
CA SER A 344 -20.57 -4.59 0.42
C SER A 344 -19.46 -5.22 -0.42
N ASP A 345 -18.39 -4.46 -0.67
CA ASP A 345 -17.33 -4.82 -1.59
C ASP A 345 -15.97 -4.82 -0.89
N ALA A 346 -15.04 -5.68 -1.30
CA ALA A 346 -13.66 -5.62 -0.85
C ALA A 346 -12.85 -4.64 -1.72
N LEU A 347 -12.16 -3.70 -1.07
CA LEU A 347 -11.14 -2.82 -1.70
C LEU A 347 -9.75 -3.43 -1.63
N CYS A 348 -9.46 -4.09 -0.52
CA CYS A 348 -8.22 -4.81 -0.30
C CYS A 348 -8.52 -6.04 0.54
N ASP A 349 -8.01 -7.20 0.13
CA ASP A 349 -8.17 -8.46 0.84
C ASP A 349 -6.81 -9.17 0.86
N THR A 350 -6.12 -9.07 1.98
CA THR A 350 -4.91 -9.84 2.28
C THR A 350 -5.18 -10.88 3.36
N LEU A 351 -6.45 -11.28 3.58
CA LEU A 351 -6.74 -12.30 4.59
C LEU A 351 -6.17 -13.66 4.20
N LEU A 352 -5.48 -14.26 5.14
CA LEU A 352 -4.92 -15.60 5.03
C LEU A 352 -5.29 -16.37 6.29
N SER A 353 -5.96 -17.51 6.12
CA SER A 353 -6.18 -18.46 7.22
C SER A 353 -4.92 -19.32 7.45
N ASP A 354 -4.85 -20.01 8.59
CA ASP A 354 -3.85 -21.05 8.79
C ASP A 354 -3.96 -22.06 7.65
N PRO A 355 -2.85 -22.35 6.95
CA PRO A 355 -2.87 -23.32 5.87
C PRO A 355 -3.37 -24.71 6.35
N ALA A 356 -3.12 -25.12 7.59
CA ALA A 356 -3.59 -26.39 8.16
C ALA A 356 -5.13 -26.46 8.32
N GLU A 357 -5.78 -25.31 8.47
CA GLU A 357 -7.23 -25.18 8.66
C GLU A 357 -7.98 -25.03 7.32
N ARG A 358 -7.25 -24.79 6.22
CA ARG A 358 -7.84 -24.53 4.89
C ARG A 358 -8.37 -25.79 4.18
N GLY A 359 -8.02 -26.98 4.66
CA GLY A 359 -8.35 -28.26 4.01
C GLY A 359 -7.77 -28.39 2.58
N ASP A 360 -7.96 -29.56 1.96
CA ASP A 360 -7.62 -29.80 0.54
C ASP A 360 -8.78 -29.42 -0.42
N ALA A 361 -9.82 -28.76 0.08
CA ALA A 361 -11.06 -28.56 -0.66
C ALA A 361 -10.90 -27.49 -1.75
N GLU A 362 -11.02 -27.91 -3.01
CA GLU A 362 -11.12 -27.02 -4.18
C GLU A 362 -12.58 -26.56 -4.46
N ASP A 363 -13.57 -27.04 -3.69
CA ASP A 363 -15.00 -26.79 -3.92
C ASP A 363 -15.65 -26.01 -2.75
N ASP A 364 -16.15 -24.80 -3.08
CA ASP A 364 -16.52 -23.68 -2.19
C ASP A 364 -18.01 -23.66 -1.72
N ASP A 365 -18.78 -24.75 -1.89
CA ASP A 365 -20.26 -24.67 -1.78
C ASP A 365 -20.88 -25.11 -0.43
N ASP A 366 -20.09 -25.59 0.54
CA ASP A 366 -20.60 -25.97 1.88
C ASP A 366 -20.07 -25.03 2.98
N PHE A 367 -20.99 -24.30 3.63
CA PHE A 367 -20.69 -23.32 4.69
C PHE A 367 -19.98 -23.96 5.89
N ALA A 368 -20.14 -25.27 6.10
CA ALA A 368 -19.46 -26.02 7.15
C ALA A 368 -17.99 -26.38 6.82
N THR A 369 -17.54 -26.19 5.56
CA THR A 369 -16.19 -26.55 5.09
C THR A 369 -15.44 -25.40 4.43
N ALA A 370 -16.02 -24.20 4.39
CA ALA A 370 -15.35 -23.04 3.80
C ALA A 370 -14.08 -22.68 4.61
N PRO A 371 -12.96 -22.36 3.94
CA PRO A 371 -11.77 -21.81 4.57
C PRO A 371 -12.09 -20.67 5.54
N PRO A 372 -11.42 -20.57 6.70
CA PRO A 372 -11.69 -19.52 7.69
C PRO A 372 -11.73 -18.09 7.15
N ASP A 373 -10.85 -17.76 6.20
CA ASP A 373 -10.83 -16.44 5.58
C ASP A 373 -12.08 -16.15 4.74
N ILE A 374 -12.66 -17.17 4.11
CA ILE A 374 -13.94 -17.08 3.38
C ILE A 374 -15.11 -16.96 4.35
N ALA A 375 -15.09 -17.71 5.46
CA ALA A 375 -16.10 -17.64 6.50
C ALA A 375 -16.16 -16.24 7.13
N VAL A 376 -15.00 -15.64 7.46
CA VAL A 376 -14.90 -14.25 7.96
C VAL A 376 -15.63 -13.27 7.04
N LYS A 377 -15.35 -13.31 5.73
CA LYS A 377 -15.97 -12.41 4.74
C LYS A 377 -17.47 -12.63 4.62
N THR A 378 -17.91 -13.88 4.66
CA THR A 378 -19.33 -14.26 4.56
C THR A 378 -20.12 -13.75 5.76
N ILE A 379 -19.59 -13.94 6.97
CA ILE A 379 -20.21 -13.47 8.22
C ILE A 379 -20.24 -11.93 8.25
N LEU A 380 -19.14 -11.26 7.91
CA LEU A 380 -19.11 -9.79 7.81
C LEU A 380 -20.15 -9.27 6.83
N ARG A 381 -20.25 -9.88 5.64
CA ARG A 381 -21.24 -9.51 4.64
C ARG A 381 -22.66 -9.65 5.19
N ALA A 382 -22.98 -10.78 5.83
CA ALA A 382 -24.29 -11.01 6.41
C ALA A 382 -24.64 -9.94 7.47
N ALA A 383 -23.76 -9.72 8.43
CA ALA A 383 -23.97 -8.74 9.50
C ALA A 383 -24.14 -7.31 8.96
N LEU A 384 -23.35 -6.92 7.96
CA LEU A 384 -23.46 -5.62 7.31
C LEU A 384 -24.78 -5.46 6.54
N PHE A 385 -25.23 -6.49 5.83
CA PHE A 385 -26.50 -6.44 5.09
C PHE A 385 -27.75 -6.44 5.99
N GLU A 386 -27.65 -6.99 7.20
CA GLU A 386 -28.72 -6.91 8.20
C GLU A 386 -28.80 -5.53 8.89
N ALA A 387 -27.73 -4.73 8.82
CA ALA A 387 -27.69 -3.40 9.41
C ALA A 387 -28.66 -2.43 8.69
N THR A 388 -29.35 -1.63 9.49
CA THR A 388 -30.20 -0.53 9.01
C THR A 388 -29.73 0.78 9.62
N PHE A 389 -29.13 1.63 8.79
CA PHE A 389 -28.61 2.94 9.18
C PHE A 389 -29.74 3.98 9.28
N PRO A 390 -29.49 5.15 9.92
CA PRO A 390 -30.43 6.27 9.87
C PRO A 390 -30.72 6.72 8.43
N GLU A 391 -31.88 7.34 8.22
CA GLU A 391 -32.17 8.03 6.95
C GLU A 391 -31.21 9.22 6.76
N ALA A 392 -30.82 9.46 5.51
CA ALA A 392 -29.85 10.49 5.15
C ALA A 392 -30.31 11.31 3.94
N SER A 393 -29.77 12.51 3.79
CA SER A 393 -30.07 13.39 2.65
C SER A 393 -29.54 12.86 1.31
N GLU A 394 -28.49 12.04 1.36
CA GLU A 394 -27.84 11.43 0.19
C GLU A 394 -27.23 10.07 0.55
N PRO A 395 -26.99 9.18 -0.45
CA PRO A 395 -26.34 7.90 -0.22
C PRO A 395 -24.98 8.09 0.46
N THR A 396 -24.57 7.12 1.27
CA THR A 396 -23.28 7.14 1.96
C THR A 396 -22.42 5.96 1.53
N ILE A 397 -21.14 6.21 1.28
CA ILE A 397 -20.12 5.18 1.14
C ILE A 397 -19.35 5.12 2.46
N ILE A 398 -19.36 3.97 3.11
CA ILE A 398 -18.59 3.70 4.33
C ILE A 398 -17.43 2.79 3.95
N THR A 399 -16.22 3.12 4.34
CA THR A 399 -15.05 2.24 4.22
C THR A 399 -14.66 1.78 5.62
N VAL A 400 -14.65 0.46 5.82
CA VAL A 400 -14.44 -0.22 7.09
C VAL A 400 -13.20 -1.08 6.96
N PRO A 401 -12.06 -0.61 7.45
CA PRO A 401 -10.83 -1.37 7.38
C PRO A 401 -10.61 -2.20 8.64
N LEU A 402 -10.25 -3.47 8.46
CA LEU A 402 -10.18 -4.50 9.50
C LEU A 402 -8.81 -5.18 9.45
N SER A 403 -8.12 -5.21 10.59
CA SER A 403 -6.83 -5.88 10.75
C SER A 403 -6.97 -7.13 11.62
N PHE A 404 -6.41 -8.23 11.15
CA PHE A 404 -6.43 -9.55 11.79
C PHE A 404 -4.99 -9.97 12.11
N SER A 405 -4.70 -10.30 13.38
CA SER A 405 -3.34 -10.53 13.89
C SER A 405 -3.18 -11.85 14.64
#